data_AF-A0A7S2NK82-F1
#
_entry.id   AF-A0A7S2NK82-F1
#
_cell.length_a   1.000
_cell.length_b   1.000
_cell.length_c   1.000
_cell.angle_alpha   90.00
_cell.angle_beta   90.00
_cell.angle_gamma   90.00
#
_symmetry.space_group_name_H-M   'P 1'
#
loop_
_entity.id
_entity.type
_entity.pdbx_description
1 polymer ?
#
loop_
_entity_poly.entity_id
_entity_poly.type
_entity_poly.pdbx_seq_one_letter_code
_entity_poly.pdbx_strand_id
1 'polypeptide(L)'
;GVWHRWRSWRMIVGLHDEVLGSMHPERDDLIDTLLEPSTLDALLARSRTHLTCTMVNDIGIEAFEAAVIAKYPPSEDNTTIEVWQRTAALGSFLSEMGRFATARKMLLDTRQHVQGCRAAAHMLCQVLIAIAQNEVRHWDSIRRWEMDDLALLLEASDAAVTVMQDTPPSASRDVALAFALSRYANGCFKAACVLEPIECNQYLDRSDAATSESRLLLMPYGESFVLGQVLLVASVTQLVRVHSAMSDGVEERRDKLHALVRSFEDAGNVLRGAAGNVNEPLLFVHANLSEVHMELLQLAAAVPVQEAAMRSVFVA
;
A
#
# COMPACT_ATOMS: atom_id res chain seq x y z
N GLY A 1 -9.14 -21.06 -8.10
CA GLY A 1 -9.35 -20.35 -9.39
C GLY A 1 -8.56 -19.06 -9.48
N VAL A 2 -8.79 -18.14 -8.53
CA VAL A 2 -8.13 -16.83 -8.42
C VAL A 2 -6.61 -16.96 -8.12
N TRP A 3 -6.23 -17.94 -7.30
CA TRP A 3 -4.83 -18.25 -6.93
C TRP A 3 -3.88 -18.59 -8.09
N HIS A 4 -4.37 -19.09 -9.23
CA HIS A 4 -3.50 -19.48 -10.34
C HIS A 4 -3.21 -18.36 -11.34
N ARG A 5 -4.00 -17.28 -11.35
CA ARG A 5 -3.84 -16.18 -12.34
C ARG A 5 -2.83 -15.10 -11.92
N TRP A 6 -2.45 -15.05 -10.65
CA TRP A 6 -1.37 -14.18 -10.14
C TRP A 6 0.06 -14.63 -10.54
N ARG A 7 0.20 -15.79 -11.22
CA ARG A 7 1.48 -16.34 -11.73
C ARG A 7 2.01 -15.69 -13.02
N SER A 8 1.19 -14.97 -13.78
CA SER A 8 1.57 -14.45 -15.10
C SER A 8 2.56 -13.27 -15.09
N TRP A 9 2.90 -12.75 -13.91
CA TRP A 9 3.81 -11.61 -13.73
C TRP A 9 5.31 -11.95 -13.79
N ARG A 10 5.68 -13.21 -14.05
CA ARG A 10 7.09 -13.64 -14.18
C ARG A 10 7.87 -12.95 -15.31
N MET A 11 7.19 -12.33 -16.28
CA MET A 11 7.86 -11.83 -17.50
C MET A 11 8.37 -10.38 -17.44
N ILE A 12 7.87 -9.52 -16.55
CA ILE A 12 8.18 -8.07 -16.60
C ILE A 12 9.37 -7.68 -15.71
N VAL A 13 9.62 -8.42 -14.61
CA VAL A 13 10.70 -8.09 -13.65
C VAL A 13 12.05 -8.70 -14.04
N GLY A 14 12.06 -9.76 -14.86
CA GLY A 14 13.29 -10.44 -15.30
C GLY A 14 14.23 -9.61 -16.18
N LEU A 15 13.80 -8.44 -16.65
CA LEU A 15 14.62 -7.51 -17.44
C LEU A 15 15.44 -6.52 -16.59
N HIS A 16 15.21 -6.45 -15.27
CA HIS A 16 15.86 -5.46 -14.41
C HIS A 16 17.17 -5.96 -13.77
N ASP A 17 17.35 -7.28 -13.62
CA ASP A 17 18.51 -7.87 -12.96
C ASP A 17 19.75 -7.99 -13.87
N GLU A 18 19.59 -8.04 -15.19
CA GLU A 18 20.72 -8.17 -16.13
C GLU A 18 21.50 -6.87 -16.36
N VAL A 19 20.96 -5.71 -15.95
CA VAL A 19 21.55 -4.39 -16.24
C VAL A 19 22.43 -3.85 -15.09
N LEU A 20 22.29 -4.36 -13.87
CA LEU A 20 22.91 -3.78 -12.66
C LEU A 20 24.28 -4.38 -12.27
N GLY A 21 24.81 -5.31 -13.07
CA GLY A 21 26.03 -6.08 -12.76
C GLY A 21 27.37 -5.35 -12.91
N SER A 22 27.41 -4.06 -13.23
CA SER A 22 28.67 -3.34 -13.42
C SER A 22 28.53 -1.88 -13.02
N MET A 23 29.05 -1.46 -11.86
CA MET A 23 29.76 -0.18 -11.62
C MET A 23 30.22 -0.08 -10.14
N HIS A 24 31.54 0.03 -9.94
CA HIS A 24 32.26 0.61 -8.79
C HIS A 24 33.53 1.24 -9.42
N PRO A 25 34.08 2.41 -8.97
CA PRO A 25 34.49 2.69 -7.58
C PRO A 25 34.50 4.21 -7.20
N GLU A 26 33.46 4.76 -6.57
CA GLU A 26 33.49 6.11 -5.94
C GLU A 26 32.68 6.07 -4.62
N ARG A 27 33.24 5.37 -3.62
CA ARG A 27 32.48 4.85 -2.47
C ARG A 27 32.42 5.80 -1.27
N ASP A 28 33.47 6.59 -1.03
CA ASP A 28 33.59 7.35 0.23
C ASP A 28 33.05 8.79 0.08
N ASP A 29 33.22 9.42 -1.08
CA ASP A 29 32.70 10.78 -1.36
C ASP A 29 31.16 10.83 -1.43
N LEU A 30 30.52 9.72 -1.80
CA LEU A 30 29.06 9.63 -1.90
C LEU A 30 28.39 9.61 -0.53
N ILE A 31 29.04 9.00 0.48
CA ILE A 31 28.50 8.88 1.84
C ILE A 31 28.51 10.24 2.53
N ASP A 32 29.60 10.99 2.41
CA ASP A 32 29.71 12.33 2.99
C ASP A 32 28.69 13.31 2.35
N THR A 33 28.42 13.15 1.06
CA THR A 33 27.42 13.96 0.33
C THR A 33 25.98 13.64 0.77
N LEU A 34 25.66 12.37 1.04
CA LEU A 34 24.33 11.93 1.49
C LEU A 34 24.03 12.29 2.97
N LEU A 35 25.08 12.55 3.77
CA LEU A 35 24.99 12.91 5.19
C LEU A 35 24.97 14.42 5.46
N GLU A 36 25.07 15.25 4.41
CA GLU A 36 24.79 16.68 4.54
C GLU A 36 23.30 16.91 4.87
N PRO A 37 22.97 17.74 5.88
CA PRO A 37 21.58 18.02 6.26
C PRO A 37 20.72 18.50 5.08
N SER A 38 21.29 19.31 4.18
CA SER A 38 20.67 19.77 2.93
C SER A 38 20.30 18.63 1.99
N THR A 39 21.15 17.60 1.87
CA THR A 39 20.93 16.44 1.00
C THR A 39 19.92 15.47 1.61
N LEU A 40 19.98 15.24 2.92
CA LEU A 40 18.99 14.42 3.62
C LEU A 40 17.61 15.07 3.61
N ASP A 41 17.51 16.39 3.86
CA ASP A 41 16.26 17.14 3.77
C ASP A 41 15.74 17.15 2.32
N ALA A 42 16.62 17.23 1.32
CA ALA A 42 16.25 17.13 -0.10
C ALA A 42 15.79 15.71 -0.49
N LEU A 43 16.40 14.66 0.05
CA LEU A 43 15.98 13.26 -0.16
C LEU A 43 14.67 12.96 0.55
N LEU A 44 14.47 13.47 1.77
CA LEU A 44 13.21 13.37 2.50
C LEU A 44 12.09 14.17 1.81
N ALA A 45 12.40 15.36 1.27
CA ALA A 45 11.47 16.13 0.45
C ALA A 45 11.15 15.45 -0.90
N ARG A 46 12.12 14.75 -1.50
CA ARG A 46 11.95 13.98 -2.75
C ARG A 46 11.24 12.64 -2.54
N SER A 47 11.42 11.97 -1.40
CA SER A 47 10.65 10.75 -1.06
C SER A 47 9.15 11.02 -0.99
N ARG A 48 8.77 12.26 -0.65
CA ARG A 48 7.37 12.73 -0.71
C ARG A 48 6.85 12.93 -2.13
N THR A 49 7.69 12.87 -3.17
CA THR A 49 7.30 13.21 -4.55
C THR A 49 7.78 12.27 -5.66
N HIS A 50 8.83 11.45 -5.54
CA HIS A 50 9.24 10.54 -6.62
C HIS A 50 10.14 9.36 -6.22
N LEU A 51 9.88 8.23 -6.88
CA LEU A 51 10.80 7.12 -7.14
C LEU A 51 12.03 7.63 -7.90
N THR A 52 13.20 7.64 -7.25
CA THR A 52 14.50 7.50 -7.93
C THR A 52 15.40 6.64 -7.08
N CYS A 53 15.25 5.32 -7.25
CA CYS A 53 16.13 4.30 -6.73
C CYS A 53 17.10 3.92 -7.84
N THR A 54 18.37 4.32 -7.74
CA THR A 54 19.46 3.71 -8.53
C THR A 54 20.86 3.83 -7.91
N MET A 55 21.01 4.32 -6.67
CA MET A 55 22.36 4.64 -6.13
C MET A 55 22.61 4.32 -4.66
N VAL A 56 21.79 3.48 -4.01
CA VAL A 56 22.06 3.10 -2.62
C VAL A 56 22.35 1.60 -2.55
N ASN A 57 23.60 1.24 -2.83
CA ASN A 57 24.13 -0.11 -2.67
C ASN A 57 24.13 -0.52 -1.19
N ASP A 58 24.06 -1.83 -0.93
CA ASP A 58 23.93 -2.45 0.40
C ASP A 58 25.01 -2.02 1.42
N ILE A 59 26.15 -1.54 0.95
CA ILE A 59 27.30 -1.09 1.75
C ILE A 59 27.13 0.37 2.25
N GLY A 60 26.31 1.20 1.59
CA GLY A 60 26.04 2.58 1.99
C GLY A 60 25.00 2.69 3.11
N ILE A 61 24.11 1.70 3.24
CA ILE A 61 23.02 1.73 4.23
C ILE A 61 23.52 1.42 5.63
N GLU A 62 24.44 0.46 5.81
CA GLU A 62 25.02 0.16 7.12
C GLU A 62 25.88 1.32 7.65
N ALA A 63 26.64 1.97 6.75
CA ALA A 63 27.40 3.18 7.08
C ALA A 63 26.46 4.36 7.39
N PHE A 64 25.36 4.51 6.65
CA PHE A 64 24.35 5.53 6.91
C PHE A 64 23.59 5.28 8.22
N GLU A 65 23.22 4.03 8.52
CA GLU A 65 22.58 3.62 9.77
C GLU A 65 23.51 3.90 10.96
N ALA A 66 24.79 3.49 10.86
CA ALA A 66 25.80 3.78 11.86
C ALA A 66 26.05 5.28 12.02
N ALA A 67 26.07 6.06 10.92
CA ALA A 67 26.26 7.50 10.96
C ALA A 67 25.07 8.25 11.58
N VAL A 68 23.83 7.85 11.28
CA VAL A 68 22.62 8.44 11.89
C VAL A 68 22.58 8.13 13.39
N ILE A 69 22.84 6.87 13.78
CA ILE A 69 22.87 6.45 15.19
C ILE A 69 24.01 7.14 15.96
N ALA A 70 25.21 7.25 15.36
CA ALA A 70 26.37 7.89 15.99
C ALA A 70 26.23 9.41 16.11
N LYS A 71 25.60 10.06 15.12
CA LYS A 71 25.41 11.53 15.09
C LYS A 71 24.25 11.99 15.98
N TYR A 72 23.31 11.11 16.28
CA TYR A 72 22.13 11.42 17.08
C TYR A 72 21.88 10.35 18.16
N PRO A 73 22.72 10.30 19.22
CA PRO A 73 22.48 9.39 20.33
C PRO A 73 21.12 9.70 20.98
N PRO A 74 20.35 8.68 21.41
CA PRO A 74 19.08 8.90 22.09
C PRO A 74 19.33 9.69 23.38
N SER A 75 18.82 10.93 23.44
CA SER A 75 18.97 11.83 24.58
C SER A 75 17.61 12.19 25.18
N GLU A 76 17.55 12.36 26.50
CA GLU A 76 16.32 12.36 27.30
C GLU A 76 15.43 13.62 27.16
N ASP A 77 15.87 14.70 26.51
CA ASP A 77 15.13 15.96 26.41
C ASP A 77 14.87 16.38 24.96
N ASN A 78 13.58 16.54 24.55
CA ASN A 78 12.98 17.12 23.32
C ASN A 78 13.59 16.81 21.93
N THR A 79 14.91 16.68 21.83
CA THR A 79 15.70 16.05 20.76
C THR A 79 15.28 14.63 20.45
N THR A 80 14.64 13.93 21.38
CA THR A 80 14.22 12.52 21.21
C THR A 80 13.13 12.38 20.14
N ILE A 81 12.16 13.30 20.06
CA ILE A 81 11.07 13.21 19.08
C ILE A 81 11.58 13.41 17.66
N GLU A 82 12.43 14.41 17.43
CA GLU A 82 13.01 14.67 16.11
C GLU A 82 13.89 13.50 15.63
N VAL A 83 14.67 12.90 16.54
CA VAL A 83 15.48 11.71 16.24
C VAL A 83 14.57 10.57 15.81
N TRP A 84 13.53 10.27 16.58
CA TRP A 84 12.59 9.21 16.23
C TRP A 84 11.82 9.52 14.94
N GLN A 85 11.56 10.78 14.60
CA GLN A 85 10.89 11.16 13.35
C GLN A 85 11.79 10.86 12.15
N ARG A 86 13.07 11.19 12.26
CA ARG A 86 14.08 10.86 11.24
C ARG A 86 14.27 9.36 11.11
N THR A 87 14.33 8.62 12.22
CA THR A 87 14.41 7.16 12.23
C THR A 87 13.19 6.51 11.56
N ALA A 88 11.98 7.00 11.85
CA ALA A 88 10.75 6.53 11.19
C ALA A 88 10.76 6.82 9.68
N ALA A 89 11.22 8.01 9.28
CA ALA A 89 11.32 8.39 7.88
C ALA A 89 12.36 7.53 7.13
N LEU A 90 13.51 7.25 7.74
CA LEU A 90 14.51 6.33 7.21
C LEU A 90 13.95 4.91 7.08
N GLY A 91 13.25 4.41 8.09
CA GLY A 91 12.58 3.11 8.01
C GLY A 91 11.57 3.04 6.85
N SER A 92 10.81 4.11 6.63
CA SER A 92 9.87 4.22 5.51
C SER A 92 10.61 4.22 4.15
N PHE A 93 11.70 4.95 4.03
CA PHE A 93 12.55 4.96 2.84
C PHE A 93 13.17 3.58 2.56
N LEU A 94 13.70 2.90 3.57
CA LEU A 94 14.23 1.54 3.43
C LEU A 94 13.17 0.56 2.96
N SER A 95 11.91 0.73 3.40
CA SER A 95 10.79 -0.05 2.91
C SER A 95 10.53 0.17 1.41
N GLU A 96 10.60 1.42 0.94
CA GLU A 96 10.47 1.75 -0.49
C GLU A 96 11.60 1.17 -1.34
N MET A 97 12.79 1.04 -0.75
CA MET A 97 13.97 0.45 -1.38
C MET A 97 13.99 -1.09 -1.32
N GLY A 98 12.95 -1.73 -0.78
CA GLY A 98 12.86 -3.19 -0.67
C GLY A 98 13.66 -3.80 0.49
N ARG A 99 14.23 -2.99 1.39
CA ARG A 99 15.00 -3.44 2.57
C ARG A 99 14.07 -3.70 3.76
N PHE A 100 13.08 -4.57 3.55
CA PHE A 100 11.95 -4.75 4.47
C PHE A 100 12.31 -5.19 5.88
N ALA A 101 13.31 -6.07 6.04
CA ALA A 101 13.72 -6.55 7.37
C ALA A 101 14.35 -5.43 8.21
N THR A 102 15.25 -4.63 7.62
CA THR A 102 15.88 -3.48 8.26
C THR A 102 14.84 -2.39 8.57
N ALA A 103 13.97 -2.08 7.60
CA ALA A 103 12.87 -1.15 7.78
C ALA A 103 11.95 -1.58 8.94
N ARG A 104 11.52 -2.84 8.97
CA ARG A 104 10.67 -3.40 10.03
C ARG A 104 11.31 -3.22 11.40
N LYS A 105 12.57 -3.62 11.56
CA LYS A 105 13.31 -3.51 12.83
C LYS A 105 13.33 -2.05 13.31
N MET A 106 13.77 -1.14 12.44
CA MET A 106 13.90 0.28 12.75
C MET A 106 12.56 0.93 13.15
N LEU A 107 11.47 0.59 12.43
CA LEU A 107 10.14 1.09 12.73
C LEU A 107 9.57 0.53 14.03
N LEU A 108 9.81 -0.75 14.34
CA LEU A 108 9.40 -1.36 15.60
C LEU A 108 10.15 -0.78 16.80
N ASP A 109 11.46 -0.56 16.67
CA ASP A 109 12.26 0.11 17.70
C ASP A 109 11.72 1.52 17.94
N THR A 110 11.43 2.26 16.86
CA THR A 110 10.82 3.60 16.96
C THR A 110 9.46 3.56 17.65
N ARG A 111 8.59 2.58 17.34
CA ARG A 111 7.28 2.40 18.00
C ARG A 111 7.46 2.24 19.51
N GLN A 112 8.42 1.42 19.95
CA GLN A 112 8.67 1.16 21.38
C GLN A 112 9.07 2.43 22.14
N HIS A 113 9.82 3.32 21.51
CA HIS A 113 10.24 4.58 22.14
C HIS A 113 9.14 5.66 22.14
N VAL A 114 8.23 5.65 21.16
CA VAL A 114 7.20 6.70 21.03
C VAL A 114 5.89 6.34 21.76
N GLN A 115 5.57 5.05 21.94
CA GLN A 115 4.28 4.60 22.51
C GLN A 115 3.94 5.12 23.91
N GLY A 116 4.93 5.59 24.68
CA GLY A 116 4.73 6.17 26.02
C GLY A 116 4.42 7.67 26.03
N CYS A 117 4.57 8.37 24.91
CA CYS A 117 4.46 9.83 24.85
C CYS A 117 3.12 10.27 24.22
N ARG A 118 2.14 10.66 25.06
CA ARG A 118 0.84 11.17 24.58
C ARG A 118 0.95 12.38 23.64
N ALA A 119 1.95 13.24 23.86
CA ALA A 119 2.21 14.38 22.97
C ALA A 119 2.67 13.96 21.57
N ALA A 120 3.06 12.69 21.38
CA ALA A 120 3.54 12.13 20.13
C ALA A 120 2.51 11.24 19.41
N ALA A 121 1.21 11.38 19.70
CA ALA A 121 0.15 10.55 19.09
C ALA A 121 0.20 10.53 17.54
N HIS A 122 0.35 11.70 16.90
CA HIS A 122 0.47 11.79 15.43
C HIS A 122 1.70 11.03 14.90
N MET A 123 2.81 11.11 15.62
CA MET A 123 4.03 10.42 15.25
C MET A 123 3.90 8.91 15.43
N LEU A 124 3.32 8.47 16.54
CA LEU A 124 3.01 7.05 16.77
C LEU A 124 2.13 6.50 15.65
N CYS A 125 1.08 7.24 15.27
CA CYS A 125 0.23 6.90 14.12
C CYS A 125 1.05 6.76 12.82
N GLN A 126 1.92 7.73 12.51
CA GLN A 126 2.78 7.66 11.32
C GLN A 126 3.71 6.43 11.33
N VAL A 127 4.32 6.11 12.47
CA VAL A 127 5.18 4.92 12.62
C VAL A 127 4.36 3.65 12.40
N LEU A 128 3.17 3.55 12.98
CA LEU A 128 2.28 2.39 12.82
C LEU A 128 1.81 2.23 11.36
N ILE A 129 1.47 3.33 10.69
CA ILE A 129 1.16 3.34 9.24
C ILE A 129 2.36 2.86 8.43
N ALA A 130 3.57 3.30 8.76
CA ALA A 130 4.79 2.89 8.07
C ALA A 130 5.10 1.39 8.27
N ILE A 131 4.87 0.85 9.48
CA ILE A 131 4.95 -0.59 9.75
C ILE A 131 3.97 -1.34 8.85
N ALA A 132 2.70 -0.95 8.85
CA ALA A 132 1.67 -1.57 8.00
C ALA A 132 2.05 -1.52 6.51
N GLN A 133 2.55 -0.38 6.02
CA GLN A 133 2.98 -0.23 4.64
C GLN A 133 4.17 -1.15 4.31
N ASN A 134 5.12 -1.30 5.23
CA ASN A 134 6.25 -2.19 5.05
C ASN A 134 5.83 -3.65 4.95
N GLU A 135 4.87 -4.08 5.78
CA GLU A 135 4.31 -5.43 5.70
C GLU A 135 3.65 -5.66 4.34
N VAL A 136 2.79 -4.75 3.88
CA VAL A 136 2.16 -4.87 2.56
C VAL A 136 3.19 -5.05 1.46
N ARG A 137 4.22 -4.19 1.41
CA ARG A 137 5.26 -4.24 0.37
C ARG A 137 6.10 -5.52 0.45
N HIS A 138 6.47 -5.94 1.66
CA HIS A 138 7.22 -7.17 1.88
C HIS A 138 6.46 -8.37 1.32
N TRP A 139 5.21 -8.53 1.74
CA TRP A 139 4.37 -9.66 1.34
C TRP A 139 3.99 -9.59 -0.15
N ASP A 140 3.77 -8.40 -0.70
CA ASP A 140 3.55 -8.21 -2.15
C ASP A 140 4.79 -8.59 -2.97
N SER A 141 6.01 -8.36 -2.45
CA SER A 141 7.25 -8.73 -3.14
C SER A 141 7.46 -10.25 -3.24
N ILE A 142 7.06 -11.00 -2.20
CA ILE A 142 7.24 -12.46 -2.17
C ILE A 142 6.02 -13.22 -2.73
N ARG A 143 4.89 -12.53 -2.88
CA ARG A 143 3.63 -13.05 -3.46
C ARG A 143 3.12 -14.33 -2.78
N ARG A 144 3.42 -14.49 -1.50
CA ARG A 144 2.94 -15.59 -0.66
C ARG A 144 2.46 -15.00 0.66
N TRP A 145 1.18 -15.18 0.94
CA TRP A 145 0.50 -14.58 2.08
C TRP A 145 -0.22 -15.70 2.80
N GLU A 146 0.05 -15.87 4.08
CA GLU A 146 -0.73 -16.70 4.99
C GLU A 146 -1.28 -15.81 6.12
N MET A 147 -2.29 -16.26 6.87
CA MET A 147 -2.92 -15.39 7.86
C MET A 147 -1.97 -14.92 8.97
N ASP A 148 -1.06 -15.79 9.40
CA ASP A 148 -0.07 -15.47 10.43
C ASP A 148 0.90 -14.36 9.97
N ASP A 149 1.16 -14.28 8.66
CA ASP A 149 2.00 -13.26 8.05
C ASP A 149 1.36 -11.85 8.13
N LEU A 150 0.03 -11.79 8.27
CA LEU A 150 -0.75 -10.54 8.32
C LEU A 150 -0.96 -10.01 9.73
N ALA A 151 -0.54 -10.72 10.77
CA ALA A 151 -0.74 -10.32 12.15
C ALA A 151 -0.17 -8.92 12.44
N LEU A 152 1.08 -8.66 12.03
CA LEU A 152 1.72 -7.36 12.24
C LEU A 152 1.06 -6.24 11.42
N LEU A 153 0.62 -6.53 10.20
CA LEU A 153 -0.11 -5.59 9.35
C LEU A 153 -1.43 -5.15 10.02
N LEU A 154 -2.23 -6.13 10.46
CA LEU A 154 -3.52 -5.88 11.09
C LEU A 154 -3.35 -5.17 12.43
N GLU A 155 -2.41 -5.63 13.28
CA GLU A 155 -2.13 -5.01 14.58
C GLU A 155 -1.69 -3.56 14.41
N ALA A 156 -0.71 -3.29 13.53
CA ALA A 156 -0.18 -1.95 13.37
C ALA A 156 -1.22 -0.99 12.78
N SER A 157 -1.99 -1.42 11.78
CA SER A 157 -3.00 -0.58 11.15
C SER A 157 -4.19 -0.29 12.07
N ASP A 158 -4.67 -1.27 12.84
CA ASP A 158 -5.73 -1.09 13.83
C ASP A 158 -5.29 -0.19 15.00
N ALA A 159 -4.05 -0.38 15.48
CA ALA A 159 -3.46 0.48 16.49
C ALA A 159 -3.34 1.94 16.01
N ALA A 160 -3.01 2.18 14.73
CA ALA A 160 -2.95 3.53 14.18
C ALA A 160 -4.33 4.22 14.20
N VAL A 161 -5.39 3.47 13.86
CA VAL A 161 -6.77 3.96 13.93
C VAL A 161 -7.13 4.31 15.38
N THR A 162 -6.86 3.41 16.32
CA THR A 162 -7.14 3.61 17.76
C THR A 162 -6.46 4.86 18.30
N VAL A 163 -5.15 5.04 18.03
CA VAL A 163 -4.38 6.21 18.46
C VAL A 163 -5.01 7.52 17.97
N MET A 164 -5.47 7.55 16.72
CA MET A 164 -6.09 8.76 16.15
C MET A 164 -7.55 8.97 16.57
N GLN A 165 -8.28 7.90 16.89
CA GLN A 165 -9.62 8.00 17.46
C GLN A 165 -9.60 8.61 18.86
N ASP A 166 -8.59 8.28 19.67
CA ASP A 166 -8.39 8.84 21.01
C ASP A 166 -7.82 10.27 21.01
N THR A 167 -7.35 10.76 19.85
CA THR A 167 -6.80 12.12 19.71
C THR A 167 -7.94 13.14 19.54
N PRO A 168 -7.89 14.32 20.21
CA PRO A 168 -8.91 15.34 20.07
C PRO A 168 -9.20 15.75 18.61
N PRO A 169 -10.48 16.00 18.25
CA PRO A 169 -10.86 16.36 16.88
C PRO A 169 -10.11 17.59 16.37
N SER A 170 -9.51 17.46 15.18
CA SER A 170 -8.83 18.53 14.46
C SER A 170 -8.63 18.12 13.00
N ALA A 171 -8.41 19.08 12.09
CA ALA A 171 -8.18 18.77 10.68
C ALA A 171 -6.95 17.86 10.46
N SER A 172 -5.86 18.09 11.20
CA SER A 172 -4.67 17.23 11.18
C SER A 172 -5.01 15.81 11.62
N ARG A 173 -5.82 15.67 12.67
CA ARG A 173 -6.29 14.38 13.16
C ARG A 173 -7.15 13.67 12.12
N ASP A 174 -8.05 14.37 11.43
CA ASP A 174 -8.95 13.76 10.45
C ASP A 174 -8.19 13.22 9.24
N VAL A 175 -7.21 13.96 8.74
CA VAL A 175 -6.31 13.50 7.66
C VAL A 175 -5.48 12.29 8.12
N ALA A 176 -4.92 12.34 9.34
CA ALA A 176 -4.13 11.23 9.87
C ALA A 176 -4.98 9.98 10.12
N LEU A 177 -6.20 10.14 10.66
CA LEU A 177 -7.14 9.05 10.86
C LEU A 177 -7.58 8.45 9.52
N ALA A 178 -7.89 9.27 8.53
CA ALA A 178 -8.22 8.79 7.19
C ALA A 178 -7.08 7.94 6.60
N PHE A 179 -5.83 8.36 6.80
CA PHE A 179 -4.69 7.58 6.33
C PHE A 179 -4.54 6.25 7.11
N ALA A 180 -4.73 6.26 8.42
CA ALA A 180 -4.75 5.04 9.24
C ALA A 180 -5.86 4.08 8.78
N LEU A 181 -7.09 4.58 8.60
CA LEU A 181 -8.24 3.81 8.09
C LEU A 181 -7.96 3.24 6.69
N SER A 182 -7.28 3.99 5.81
CA SER A 182 -6.87 3.48 4.51
C SER A 182 -5.93 2.27 4.62
N ARG A 183 -4.98 2.29 5.57
CA ARG A 183 -4.10 1.13 5.82
C ARG A 183 -4.85 -0.03 6.44
N TYR A 184 -5.73 0.24 7.41
CA TYR A 184 -6.56 -0.78 8.04
C TYR A 184 -7.49 -1.46 7.03
N ALA A 185 -8.11 -0.69 6.15
CA ALA A 185 -8.93 -1.20 5.06
C ALA A 185 -8.13 -2.12 4.13
N ASN A 186 -6.90 -1.73 3.77
CA ASN A 186 -6.02 -2.57 2.95
C ASN A 186 -5.65 -3.86 3.70
N GLY A 187 -5.29 -3.78 4.99
CA GLY A 187 -5.02 -4.95 5.82
C GLY A 187 -6.20 -5.93 5.86
N CYS A 188 -7.41 -5.42 6.05
CA CYS A 188 -8.63 -6.22 6.02
C CYS A 188 -8.87 -6.84 4.64
N PHE A 189 -8.73 -6.07 3.55
CA PHE A 189 -8.83 -6.59 2.19
C PHE A 189 -7.85 -7.75 1.97
N LYS A 190 -6.59 -7.59 2.39
CA LYS A 190 -5.57 -8.62 2.24
C LYS A 190 -5.86 -9.87 3.09
N ALA A 191 -6.36 -9.71 4.30
CA ALA A 191 -6.82 -10.82 5.13
C ALA A 191 -7.97 -11.57 4.45
N ALA A 192 -8.94 -10.85 3.88
CA ALA A 192 -10.03 -11.45 3.12
C ALA A 192 -9.53 -12.28 1.91
N CYS A 193 -8.44 -11.88 1.26
CA CYS A 193 -7.86 -12.58 0.12
C CYS A 193 -7.22 -13.93 0.45
N VAL A 194 -6.88 -14.20 1.73
CA VAL A 194 -6.19 -15.43 2.16
C VAL A 194 -7.05 -16.34 3.03
N LEU A 195 -8.23 -15.87 3.43
CA LEU A 195 -9.19 -16.61 4.25
C LEU A 195 -10.19 -17.39 3.40
N GLU A 196 -10.79 -18.40 4.02
CA GLU A 196 -11.91 -19.13 3.45
C GLU A 196 -13.15 -18.23 3.29
N PRO A 197 -14.07 -18.51 2.35
CA PRO A 197 -15.19 -17.62 1.99
C PRO A 197 -16.07 -17.15 3.16
N ILE A 198 -16.24 -17.97 4.21
CA ILE A 198 -17.04 -17.63 5.39
C ILE A 198 -16.37 -16.51 6.20
N GLU A 199 -15.07 -16.60 6.41
CA GLU A 199 -14.28 -15.66 7.20
C GLU A 199 -13.81 -14.46 6.36
N CYS A 200 -13.84 -14.57 5.03
CA CYS A 200 -13.56 -13.51 4.09
C CYS A 200 -14.51 -12.31 4.26
N ASN A 201 -15.83 -12.57 4.35
CA ASN A 201 -16.85 -11.51 4.35
C ASN A 201 -16.71 -10.51 5.50
N GLN A 202 -16.41 -10.97 6.72
CA GLN A 202 -16.21 -10.07 7.87
C GLN A 202 -15.08 -9.07 7.65
N TYR A 203 -14.02 -9.46 6.94
CA TYR A 203 -12.90 -8.57 6.65
C TYR A 203 -13.20 -7.64 5.48
N LEU A 204 -13.93 -8.11 4.46
CA LEU A 204 -14.43 -7.24 3.39
C LEU A 204 -15.37 -6.16 3.96
N ASP A 205 -16.27 -6.52 4.88
CA ASP A 205 -17.17 -5.56 5.55
C ASP A 205 -16.40 -4.51 6.36
N ARG A 206 -15.34 -4.92 7.08
CA ARG A 206 -14.45 -3.99 7.80
C ARG A 206 -13.70 -3.07 6.85
N SER A 207 -13.25 -3.58 5.70
CA SER A 207 -12.60 -2.77 4.66
C SER A 207 -13.57 -1.73 4.06
N ASP A 208 -14.79 -2.13 3.74
CA ASP A 208 -15.84 -1.24 3.23
C ASP A 208 -16.19 -0.14 4.25
N ALA A 209 -16.32 -0.49 5.53
CA ALA A 209 -16.57 0.47 6.60
C ALA A 209 -15.43 1.49 6.75
N ALA A 210 -14.18 1.02 6.81
CA ALA A 210 -13.01 1.87 6.96
C ALA A 210 -12.77 2.79 5.75
N THR A 211 -12.95 2.27 4.53
CA THR A 211 -12.87 3.12 3.32
C THR A 211 -13.99 4.17 3.29
N SER A 212 -15.21 3.81 3.69
CA SER A 212 -16.34 4.75 3.76
C SER A 212 -16.09 5.88 4.76
N GLU A 213 -15.64 5.54 5.97
CA GLU A 213 -15.29 6.52 7.01
C GLU A 213 -14.12 7.41 6.55
N SER A 214 -13.08 6.82 5.98
CA SER A 214 -11.94 7.58 5.46
C SER A 214 -12.35 8.57 4.37
N ARG A 215 -13.30 8.22 3.49
CA ARG A 215 -13.81 9.13 2.45
C ARG A 215 -14.57 10.30 3.07
N LEU A 216 -15.39 10.05 4.09
CA LEU A 216 -16.13 11.11 4.79
C LEU A 216 -15.19 12.10 5.47
N LEU A 217 -14.12 11.61 6.10
CA LEU A 217 -13.09 12.46 6.72
C LEU A 217 -12.33 13.30 5.69
N LEU A 218 -12.09 12.78 4.49
CA LEU A 218 -11.33 13.48 3.44
C LEU A 218 -12.18 14.43 2.60
N MET A 219 -13.51 14.28 2.58
CA MET A 219 -14.42 15.06 1.74
C MET A 219 -14.23 16.58 1.85
N PRO A 220 -14.02 17.19 3.04
CA PRO A 220 -13.81 18.63 3.16
C PRO A 220 -12.50 19.14 2.54
N TYR A 221 -11.51 18.26 2.32
CA TYR A 221 -10.16 18.61 1.88
C TYR A 221 -9.94 18.39 0.38
N GLY A 222 -10.93 17.85 -0.33
CA GLY A 222 -10.87 17.60 -1.77
C GLY A 222 -10.02 16.39 -2.16
N GLU A 223 -9.56 16.39 -3.41
CA GLU A 223 -8.75 15.31 -3.96
C GLU A 223 -7.37 15.25 -3.29
N SER A 224 -6.97 14.05 -2.87
CA SER A 224 -5.68 13.81 -2.22
C SER A 224 -5.15 12.43 -2.57
N PHE A 225 -3.85 12.23 -2.39
CA PHE A 225 -3.22 10.93 -2.61
C PHE A 225 -3.84 9.84 -1.73
N VAL A 226 -4.15 10.15 -0.47
CA VAL A 226 -4.81 9.24 0.46
C VAL A 226 -6.22 8.88 -0.04
N LEU A 227 -7.00 9.86 -0.53
CA LEU A 227 -8.32 9.58 -1.09
C LEU A 227 -8.23 8.63 -2.29
N GLY A 228 -7.26 8.85 -3.18
CA GLY A 228 -7.02 7.96 -4.32
C GLY A 228 -6.70 6.52 -3.89
N GLN A 229 -5.89 6.35 -2.85
CA GLN A 229 -5.61 5.02 -2.28
C GLN A 229 -6.84 4.38 -1.63
N VAL A 230 -7.68 5.16 -0.96
CA VAL A 230 -8.93 4.67 -0.35
C VAL A 230 -9.89 4.17 -1.43
N LEU A 231 -10.05 4.92 -2.53
CA LEU A 231 -10.88 4.51 -3.67
C LEU A 231 -10.34 3.24 -4.34
N LEU A 232 -9.01 3.13 -4.45
CA LEU A 232 -8.37 1.91 -4.96
C LEU A 232 -8.69 0.70 -4.07
N VAL A 233 -8.51 0.82 -2.74
CA VAL A 233 -8.81 -0.27 -1.79
C VAL A 233 -10.29 -0.66 -1.85
N ALA A 234 -11.21 0.31 -1.92
CA ALA A 234 -12.63 0.05 -2.08
C ALA A 234 -12.90 -0.73 -3.39
N SER A 235 -12.27 -0.34 -4.50
CA SER A 235 -12.44 -1.00 -5.80
C SER A 235 -11.95 -2.45 -5.79
N VAL A 236 -10.77 -2.74 -5.22
CA VAL A 236 -10.26 -4.11 -5.14
C VAL A 236 -11.06 -4.98 -4.17
N THR A 237 -11.62 -4.39 -3.10
CA THR A 237 -12.52 -5.08 -2.16
C THR A 237 -13.80 -5.53 -2.88
N GLN A 238 -14.39 -4.64 -3.69
CA GLN A 238 -15.57 -4.98 -4.50
C GLN A 238 -15.24 -6.00 -5.59
N LEU A 239 -14.06 -5.95 -6.20
CA LEU A 239 -13.60 -6.96 -7.16
C LEU A 239 -13.56 -8.36 -6.54
N VAL A 240 -13.06 -8.51 -5.31
CA VAL A 240 -13.07 -9.79 -4.59
C VAL A 240 -14.48 -10.32 -4.37
N ARG A 241 -15.45 -9.45 -4.05
CA ARG A 241 -16.86 -9.85 -3.91
C ARG A 241 -17.43 -10.35 -5.23
N VAL A 242 -17.15 -9.65 -6.34
CA VAL A 242 -17.58 -10.08 -7.69
C VAL A 242 -16.98 -11.43 -8.07
N HIS A 243 -15.72 -11.69 -7.70
CA HIS A 243 -15.10 -12.99 -7.94
C HIS A 243 -15.67 -14.11 -7.08
N SER A 244 -16.09 -13.78 -5.86
CA SER A 244 -16.63 -14.75 -4.90
C SER A 244 -18.11 -15.06 -5.14
N ALA A 245 -18.83 -14.18 -5.83
CA ALA A 245 -20.24 -14.35 -6.19
C ALA A 245 -20.40 -15.34 -7.37
N MET A 246 -20.24 -16.63 -7.07
CA MET A 246 -20.31 -17.73 -8.05
C MET A 246 -21.74 -17.96 -8.62
N SER A 247 -22.76 -17.41 -7.98
CA SER A 247 -24.17 -17.59 -8.36
C SER A 247 -24.74 -16.47 -9.24
N ASP A 248 -23.98 -15.40 -9.48
CA ASP A 248 -24.47 -14.26 -10.26
C ASP A 248 -24.70 -14.67 -11.72
N GLY A 249 -25.80 -14.18 -12.29
CA GLY A 249 -26.04 -14.30 -13.73
C GLY A 249 -24.98 -13.55 -14.55
N VAL A 250 -24.79 -13.93 -15.81
CA VAL A 250 -23.80 -13.31 -16.71
C VAL A 250 -23.99 -11.80 -16.83
N GLU A 251 -25.24 -11.33 -16.96
CA GLU A 251 -25.57 -9.91 -17.08
C GLU A 251 -25.29 -9.15 -15.78
N GLU A 252 -25.71 -9.69 -14.63
CA GLU A 252 -25.45 -9.08 -13.32
C GLU A 252 -23.94 -8.95 -13.05
N ARG A 253 -23.18 -10.01 -13.35
CA ARG A 253 -21.72 -9.98 -13.23
C ARG A 253 -21.10 -8.93 -14.17
N ARG A 254 -21.60 -8.81 -15.40
CA ARG A 254 -21.15 -7.80 -16.37
C ARG A 254 -21.38 -6.38 -15.85
N ASP A 255 -22.56 -6.11 -15.29
CA ASP A 255 -22.89 -4.79 -14.71
C ASP A 255 -21.98 -4.43 -13.55
N LYS A 256 -21.71 -5.39 -12.65
CA LYS A 256 -20.77 -5.21 -11.53
C LYS A 256 -19.35 -4.93 -12.03
N LEU A 257 -18.88 -5.63 -13.06
CA LEU A 257 -17.57 -5.38 -13.67
C LEU A 257 -17.49 -4.01 -14.36
N HIS A 258 -18.55 -3.55 -15.04
CA HIS A 258 -18.59 -2.19 -15.59
C HIS A 258 -18.58 -1.11 -14.50
N ALA A 259 -19.26 -1.34 -13.38
CA ALA A 259 -19.18 -0.45 -12.23
C ALA A 259 -17.76 -0.38 -11.66
N LEU A 260 -17.06 -1.52 -11.60
CA LEU A 260 -15.66 -1.59 -11.16
C LEU A 260 -14.71 -0.81 -12.07
N VAL A 261 -14.89 -0.87 -13.40
CA VAL A 261 -14.09 -0.04 -14.32
C VAL A 261 -14.16 1.44 -13.92
N ARG A 262 -15.37 1.97 -13.71
CA ARG A 262 -15.55 3.37 -13.28
C ARG A 262 -14.88 3.65 -11.94
N SER A 263 -15.03 2.76 -10.96
CA SER A 263 -14.41 2.94 -9.64
C SER A 263 -12.88 2.97 -9.71
N PHE A 264 -12.26 2.12 -10.52
CA PHE A 264 -10.81 2.15 -10.74
C PHE A 264 -10.35 3.37 -11.54
N GLU A 265 -11.12 3.80 -12.55
CA GLU A 265 -10.84 5.03 -13.30
C GLU A 265 -10.88 6.26 -12.39
N ASP A 266 -11.88 6.35 -11.50
CA ASP A 266 -12.00 7.41 -10.49
C ASP A 266 -10.80 7.41 -9.53
N ALA A 267 -10.43 6.24 -8.99
CA ALA A 267 -9.24 6.10 -8.17
C ALA A 267 -7.97 6.56 -8.92
N GLY A 268 -7.84 6.15 -10.19
CA GLY A 268 -6.72 6.52 -11.05
C GLY A 268 -6.68 8.02 -11.38
N ASN A 269 -7.82 8.67 -11.57
CA ASN A 269 -7.92 10.11 -11.81
C ASN A 269 -7.43 10.89 -10.58
N VAL A 270 -7.93 10.55 -9.39
CA VAL A 270 -7.52 11.19 -8.12
C VAL A 270 -6.02 10.97 -7.86
N LEU A 271 -5.51 9.76 -8.07
CA LEU A 271 -4.08 9.46 -7.90
C LEU A 271 -3.19 10.23 -8.88
N ARG A 272 -3.61 10.36 -10.15
CA ARG A 272 -2.89 11.16 -11.15
C ARG A 272 -2.89 12.64 -10.81
N GLY A 273 -4.03 13.17 -10.36
CA GLY A 273 -4.14 14.56 -9.92
C GLY A 273 -3.24 14.87 -8.73
N ALA A 274 -3.12 13.93 -7.78
CA ALA A 274 -2.38 14.13 -6.54
C ALA A 274 -0.87 13.86 -6.64
N ALA A 275 -0.44 12.87 -7.42
CA ALA A 275 0.96 12.39 -7.43
C ALA A 275 1.54 12.22 -8.86
N GLY A 276 0.85 12.71 -9.89
CA GLY A 276 1.28 12.60 -11.28
C GLY A 276 1.08 11.19 -11.88
N ASN A 277 1.54 11.02 -13.12
CA ASN A 277 1.27 9.82 -13.92
C ASN A 277 2.10 8.58 -13.51
N VAL A 278 3.14 8.76 -12.69
CA VAL A 278 4.04 7.67 -12.28
C VAL A 278 4.06 7.60 -10.75
N ASN A 279 3.24 6.73 -10.19
CA ASN A 279 3.24 6.40 -8.77
C ASN A 279 2.85 4.94 -8.53
N GLU A 280 3.31 4.37 -7.42
CA GLU A 280 3.10 2.95 -7.06
C GLU A 280 1.62 2.55 -7.08
N PRO A 281 0.67 3.29 -6.46
CA PRO A 281 -0.77 2.99 -6.52
C PRO A 281 -1.35 2.87 -7.94
N LEU A 282 -0.89 3.68 -8.90
CA LEU A 282 -1.36 3.58 -10.28
C LEU A 282 -1.00 2.26 -10.96
N LEU A 283 0.12 1.62 -10.57
CA LEU A 283 0.45 0.28 -11.06
C LEU A 283 -0.64 -0.73 -10.68
N PHE A 284 -1.15 -0.63 -9.45
CA PHE A 284 -2.25 -1.48 -8.99
C PHE A 284 -3.58 -1.13 -9.68
N VAL A 285 -3.87 0.15 -9.92
CA VAL A 285 -5.06 0.55 -10.70
C VAL A 285 -5.01 -0.09 -12.09
N HIS A 286 -3.91 0.05 -12.82
CA HIS A 286 -3.78 -0.49 -14.16
C HIS A 286 -3.82 -2.03 -14.20
N ALA A 287 -3.17 -2.69 -13.23
CA ALA A 287 -3.21 -4.14 -13.11
C ALA A 287 -4.64 -4.67 -12.93
N ASN A 288 -5.40 -4.10 -11.99
CA ASN A 288 -6.77 -4.53 -11.72
C ASN A 288 -7.74 -4.14 -12.84
N LEU A 289 -7.59 -2.96 -13.45
CA LEU A 289 -8.36 -2.58 -14.65
C LEU A 289 -8.16 -3.58 -15.80
N SER A 290 -6.92 -3.99 -16.04
CA SER A 290 -6.61 -4.97 -17.08
C SER A 290 -7.31 -6.29 -16.81
N GLU A 291 -7.35 -6.75 -15.55
CA GLU A 291 -8.06 -7.96 -15.14
C GLU A 291 -9.57 -7.84 -15.39
N VAL A 292 -10.19 -6.74 -14.95
CA VAL A 292 -11.63 -6.48 -15.16
C VAL A 292 -11.98 -6.45 -16.65
N HIS A 293 -11.17 -5.80 -17.48
CA HIS A 293 -11.39 -5.77 -18.93
C HIS A 293 -11.26 -7.15 -19.56
N MET A 294 -10.27 -7.95 -19.14
CA MET A 294 -10.12 -9.32 -19.64
C MET A 294 -11.33 -10.20 -19.29
N GLU A 295 -11.93 -10.02 -18.11
CA GLU A 295 -13.16 -10.72 -17.75
C GLU A 295 -14.37 -10.26 -18.55
N LEU A 296 -14.53 -8.95 -18.76
CA LEU A 296 -15.59 -8.42 -19.62
C LEU A 296 -15.50 -8.99 -21.05
N LEU A 297 -14.28 -9.10 -21.60
CA LEU A 297 -14.05 -9.75 -22.90
C LEU A 297 -14.42 -11.23 -22.89
N GLN A 298 -14.10 -11.97 -21.81
CA GLN A 298 -14.48 -13.38 -21.67
C GLN A 298 -16.00 -13.56 -21.59
N LEU A 299 -16.70 -12.69 -20.86
CA LEU A 299 -18.16 -12.72 -20.78
C LEU A 299 -18.81 -12.38 -22.13
N ALA A 300 -18.28 -11.40 -22.87
CA ALA A 300 -18.76 -11.06 -24.20
C ALA A 300 -18.58 -12.22 -25.21
N ALA A 301 -17.46 -12.94 -25.12
CA ALA A 301 -17.18 -14.11 -25.97
C ALA A 301 -18.04 -15.34 -25.63
N ALA A 302 -18.64 -15.40 -24.44
CA ALA A 302 -19.50 -16.51 -24.01
C ALA A 302 -20.95 -16.40 -24.50
N VAL A 303 -21.43 -15.18 -24.84
CA VAL A 303 -22.80 -14.90 -25.30
C VAL A 303 -23.15 -15.62 -26.62
N PRO A 304 -22.28 -15.69 -27.66
CA PRO A 304 -22.61 -16.35 -28.93
C PRO A 304 -22.86 -17.85 -28.81
N VAL A 305 -22.32 -18.51 -27.78
CA VAL A 305 -22.43 -19.97 -27.59
C VAL A 305 -23.78 -20.35 -26.96
N GLN A 306 -24.31 -19.53 -26.05
CA GLN A 306 -25.62 -19.77 -25.45
C GLN A 306 -26.78 -19.49 -26.41
N GLU A 307 -26.68 -18.45 -27.25
CA GLU A 307 -27.69 -18.21 -28.29
C GLU A 307 -27.70 -19.30 -29.37
N ALA A 308 -26.52 -19.83 -29.74
CA ALA A 308 -26.43 -20.96 -30.67
C ALA A 308 -26.98 -22.26 -30.07
N ALA A 309 -26.72 -22.53 -28.79
CA ALA A 309 -27.24 -23.71 -28.07
C ALA A 309 -28.75 -23.62 -27.80
N MET A 310 -29.30 -22.43 -27.52
CA MET A 310 -30.75 -22.25 -27.41
C MET A 310 -31.43 -22.38 -28.78
N ARG A 311 -30.82 -21.87 -29.86
CA ARG A 311 -31.36 -22.04 -31.21
C ARG A 311 -31.33 -23.49 -31.70
N SER A 312 -30.40 -24.34 -31.26
CA SER A 312 -30.41 -25.77 -31.60
C SER A 312 -31.47 -26.57 -30.83
N VAL A 313 -31.88 -26.12 -29.65
CA VAL A 313 -32.97 -26.75 -28.87
C VAL A 313 -34.36 -26.39 -29.41
N PHE A 314 -34.52 -25.23 -30.05
CA PHE A 314 -35.78 -24.82 -30.70
C PHE A 314 -35.93 -25.28 -32.16
N VAL A 315 -34.95 -26.00 -32.71
CA VAL A 315 -34.96 -26.54 -34.10
C VAL A 315 -34.97 -28.09 -34.12
N ALA A 316 -35.18 -28.73 -32.97
CA ALA A 316 -35.44 -30.18 -32.85
C ALA A 316 -36.88 -30.43 -32.41
#